data_AF-A0A1S4CCF8-F1
#
_entry.id   AF-A0A1S4CCF8-F1
#
_cell.length_a   1.000
_cell.length_b   1.000
_cell.length_c   1.000
_cell.angle_alpha   90.00
_cell.angle_beta   90.00
_cell.angle_gamma   90.00
#
_symmetry.space_group_name_H-M   'P 1'
#
loop_
_entity.id
_entity.type
_entity.pdbx_description
1 polymer ?
#
loop_
_entity_poly.entity_id
_entity_poly.type
_entity_poly.pdbx_seq_one_letter_code
_entity_poly.pdbx_strand_id
1 'polypeptide(L)'
;MAPKSTSKKDKSPPSDPDGMFSGMVVFLIETGVQSRRLQIWKQKLVQMGAKIEERFSKNVTHVFAIDANSLLQKVDRERLTRSKAKLLAYQWLEDSLTKGEKEFEDLYVLSLQSGGGGSLSPKADNGSHPNSSEITPKKGRSSAEDAKNASPRHMIDAKDLAVVDSRDTKSASSLATRSSSPEVASPEVGTSDSSSLYKPPDLNRNITQIFGKLINIYRALGDDRRSFSYYKAIPVIEKLPFKIESANQVKHLPAIGKSMQDHIQEIVTTGKLSKLEHFEKDEKVKTISLFGEVWGIGPATALKLYEKGHRTLDDLRNEDSLTHSQRLGLKYFDDIQSRIPRHEVEEMERLLQKIGEEILPSVIVVCGGSYRRGKSSCGDMDIVITHADGKSHIGFLPKFVKRLKDMKFLREDLVFSVHSTEGTDSGVDTYFGLCTYPGRELRHRIDFKVYPRDIYAFGLIAWTGNDVLNRRLRLLAESKGFHLDDTGLFPATHGAGGKRTKGSASLKFDTEKQVFDFLGFPWLEPNERNL
;
A
#
# COMPACT_ATOMS: atom_id res chain seq x y z
N MET A 1 -6.15 -60.17 6.70
CA MET A 1 -7.47 -59.57 6.46
C MET A 1 -7.90 -58.84 7.72
N ALA A 2 -7.85 -57.51 7.72
CA ALA A 2 -8.35 -56.66 8.79
C ALA A 2 -9.63 -55.94 8.30
N PRO A 3 -10.66 -55.77 9.14
CA PRO A 3 -11.97 -55.30 8.69
C PRO A 3 -11.95 -53.79 8.38
N LYS A 4 -12.62 -53.44 7.28
CA LYS A 4 -12.81 -52.05 6.83
C LYS A 4 -13.66 -51.27 7.85
N SER A 5 -13.11 -50.16 8.33
CA SER A 5 -13.82 -49.12 9.06
C SER A 5 -14.96 -48.56 8.19
N THR A 6 -16.18 -48.62 8.70
CA THR A 6 -17.37 -48.02 8.09
C THR A 6 -17.33 -46.50 8.27
N SER A 7 -17.41 -45.77 7.16
CA SER A 7 -17.50 -44.32 7.13
C SER A 7 -18.75 -43.84 7.87
N LYS A 8 -18.58 -43.03 8.92
CA LYS A 8 -19.65 -42.22 9.50
C LYS A 8 -20.17 -41.27 8.41
N LYS A 9 -21.42 -41.48 7.97
CA LYS A 9 -22.15 -40.50 7.17
C LYS A 9 -22.29 -39.21 7.98
N ASP A 10 -21.80 -38.10 7.42
CA ASP A 10 -22.16 -36.75 7.86
C ASP A 10 -23.69 -36.62 7.84
N LYS A 11 -24.31 -36.62 9.03
CA LYS A 11 -25.71 -36.21 9.18
C LYS A 11 -25.72 -34.68 9.15
N SER A 12 -26.23 -34.11 8.07
CA SER A 12 -26.60 -32.69 8.02
C SER A 12 -27.55 -32.37 9.18
N PRO A 13 -27.38 -31.23 9.87
CA PRO A 13 -28.26 -30.81 10.97
C PRO A 13 -29.73 -30.76 10.51
N PRO A 14 -30.69 -31.04 11.41
CA PRO A 14 -32.11 -31.03 11.08
C PRO A 14 -32.55 -29.63 10.59
N SER A 15 -33.46 -29.60 9.62
CA SER A 15 -34.06 -28.37 9.11
C SER A 15 -34.94 -27.73 10.19
N ASP A 16 -34.78 -26.42 10.39
CA ASP A 16 -35.64 -25.59 11.22
C ASP A 16 -36.75 -24.97 10.34
N PRO A 17 -37.99 -25.49 10.36
CA PRO A 17 -39.08 -24.98 9.53
C PRO A 17 -39.50 -23.54 9.88
N ASP A 18 -39.15 -23.06 11.08
CA ASP A 18 -39.39 -21.68 11.54
C ASP A 18 -38.10 -20.82 11.46
N GLY A 19 -37.07 -21.33 10.77
CA GLY A 19 -35.80 -20.64 10.59
C GLY A 19 -35.92 -19.33 9.82
N MET A 20 -34.85 -18.54 9.80
CA MET A 20 -34.87 -17.15 9.29
C MET A 20 -35.46 -17.04 7.87
N PHE A 21 -35.27 -18.04 7.00
CA PHE A 21 -35.74 -18.03 5.61
C PHE A 21 -37.06 -18.79 5.42
N SER A 22 -37.80 -19.05 6.51
CA SER A 22 -39.13 -19.65 6.46
C SER A 22 -40.07 -18.86 5.54
N GLY A 23 -40.87 -19.60 4.78
CA GLY A 23 -41.77 -19.06 3.74
C GLY A 23 -41.10 -18.71 2.41
N MET A 24 -39.76 -18.77 2.31
CA MET A 24 -39.08 -18.52 1.03
C MET A 24 -39.07 -19.78 0.16
N VAL A 25 -39.49 -19.61 -1.09
CA VAL A 25 -39.26 -20.55 -2.19
C VAL A 25 -38.21 -19.95 -3.11
N VAL A 26 -37.05 -20.59 -3.23
CA VAL A 26 -35.84 -20.03 -3.81
C VAL A 26 -35.43 -20.79 -5.06
N PHE A 27 -35.10 -20.06 -6.12
CA PHE A 27 -34.46 -20.57 -7.32
C PHE A 27 -33.05 -19.99 -7.46
N LEU A 28 -32.04 -20.83 -7.67
CA LEU A 28 -30.62 -20.44 -7.66
C LEU A 28 -30.03 -20.55 -9.07
N ILE A 29 -29.48 -19.45 -9.59
CA ILE A 29 -28.78 -19.44 -10.88
C ILE A 29 -27.35 -19.92 -10.67
N GLU A 30 -27.00 -21.04 -11.29
CA GLU A 30 -25.69 -21.68 -11.09
C GLU A 30 -24.56 -21.02 -11.89
N THR A 31 -24.90 -20.28 -12.95
CA THR A 31 -23.94 -19.60 -13.84
C THR A 31 -23.05 -18.65 -13.04
N GLY A 32 -21.72 -18.82 -13.15
CA GLY A 32 -20.73 -17.97 -12.48
C GLY A 32 -20.45 -18.34 -11.02
N VAL A 33 -21.05 -19.41 -10.48
CA VAL A 33 -20.87 -19.84 -9.08
C VAL A 33 -20.16 -21.19 -9.01
N GLN A 34 -19.19 -21.33 -8.09
CA GLN A 34 -18.54 -22.61 -7.83
C GLN A 34 -19.54 -23.65 -7.27
N SER A 35 -19.57 -24.86 -7.81
CA SER A 35 -20.55 -25.91 -7.44
C SER A 35 -20.56 -26.22 -5.94
N ARG A 36 -19.39 -26.23 -5.28
CA ARG A 36 -19.29 -26.46 -3.83
C ARG A 36 -19.94 -25.35 -3.02
N ARG A 37 -19.81 -24.10 -3.45
CA ARG A 37 -20.40 -22.93 -2.78
C ARG A 37 -21.93 -22.95 -2.91
N LEU A 38 -22.42 -23.23 -4.11
CA LEU A 38 -23.84 -23.39 -4.37
C LEU A 38 -24.47 -24.50 -3.51
N GLN A 39 -23.77 -25.63 -3.34
CA GLN A 39 -24.23 -26.72 -2.49
C GLN A 39 -24.33 -26.31 -1.01
N ILE A 40 -23.35 -25.55 -0.51
CA ILE A 40 -23.39 -25.00 0.85
C ILE A 40 -24.58 -24.07 1.04
N TRP A 41 -24.85 -23.18 0.08
CA TRP A 41 -26.01 -22.29 0.14
C TRP A 41 -27.34 -23.03 0.08
N LYS A 42 -27.49 -24.02 -0.81
CA LYS A 42 -28.67 -24.90 -0.85
C LYS A 42 -28.90 -25.55 0.52
N GLN A 43 -27.86 -26.10 1.13
CA GLN A 43 -27.94 -26.72 2.45
C GLN A 43 -28.35 -25.72 3.54
N LYS A 44 -27.75 -24.51 3.55
CA LYS A 44 -28.05 -23.48 4.56
C LYS A 44 -29.45 -22.92 4.43
N LEU A 45 -29.92 -22.65 3.22
CA LEU A 45 -31.28 -22.20 2.95
C LEU A 45 -32.31 -23.21 3.46
N VAL A 46 -32.13 -24.50 3.15
CA VAL A 46 -33.02 -25.57 3.63
C VAL A 46 -32.92 -25.76 5.14
N GLN A 47 -31.71 -25.68 5.70
CA GLN A 47 -31.49 -25.75 7.15
C GLN A 47 -32.28 -24.66 7.88
N MET A 48 -32.44 -23.49 7.28
CA MET A 48 -33.08 -22.30 7.88
C MET A 48 -34.49 -22.03 7.33
N GLY A 49 -35.19 -23.07 6.87
CA GLY A 49 -36.63 -23.02 6.59
C GLY A 49 -37.05 -22.67 5.16
N ALA A 50 -36.11 -22.41 4.25
CA ALA A 50 -36.44 -22.17 2.84
C ALA A 50 -36.66 -23.47 2.05
N LYS A 51 -37.46 -23.38 0.99
CA LYS A 51 -37.62 -24.45 -0.02
C LYS A 51 -36.84 -24.10 -1.27
N ILE A 52 -36.08 -25.05 -1.81
CA ILE A 52 -35.35 -24.87 -3.08
C ILE A 52 -36.16 -25.49 -4.22
N GLU A 53 -36.35 -24.74 -5.30
CA GLU A 53 -36.91 -25.22 -6.55
C GLU A 53 -35.77 -25.44 -7.56
N GLU A 54 -35.80 -26.56 -8.28
CA GLU A 54 -34.81 -26.87 -9.32
C GLU A 54 -35.17 -26.23 -10.67
N ARG A 55 -36.38 -25.68 -10.81
CA ARG A 55 -36.86 -24.97 -12.01
C ARG A 55 -37.61 -23.70 -11.62
N PHE A 56 -37.42 -22.64 -12.39
CA PHE A 56 -38.19 -21.40 -12.21
C PHE A 56 -39.69 -21.65 -12.46
N SER A 57 -40.52 -21.37 -11.45
CA SER A 57 -41.96 -21.59 -11.45
C SER A 57 -42.70 -20.41 -10.82
N LYS A 58 -44.03 -20.38 -10.92
CA LYS A 58 -44.86 -19.32 -10.30
C LYS A 58 -44.80 -19.31 -8.77
N ASN A 59 -44.32 -20.41 -8.15
CA ASN A 59 -44.20 -20.54 -6.71
C ASN A 59 -42.90 -19.93 -6.18
N VAL A 60 -41.94 -19.62 -7.06
CA VAL A 60 -40.66 -19.03 -6.67
C VAL A 60 -40.89 -17.60 -6.16
N THR A 61 -40.42 -17.34 -4.95
CA THR A 61 -40.49 -16.03 -4.29
C THR A 61 -39.19 -15.25 -4.43
N HIS A 62 -38.05 -15.93 -4.55
CA HIS A 62 -36.72 -15.31 -4.61
C HIS A 62 -35.86 -16.03 -5.65
N VAL A 63 -35.16 -15.26 -6.47
CA VAL A 63 -34.17 -15.76 -7.42
C VAL A 63 -32.83 -15.15 -7.08
N PHE A 64 -31.82 -15.99 -6.86
CA PHE A 64 -30.44 -15.52 -6.63
C PHE A 64 -29.58 -15.75 -7.87
N ALA A 65 -28.88 -14.70 -8.30
CA ALA A 65 -27.91 -14.75 -9.38
C ALA A 65 -26.68 -13.91 -9.04
N ILE A 66 -25.58 -14.13 -9.77
CA ILE A 66 -24.37 -13.31 -9.61
C ILE A 66 -24.56 -11.91 -10.22
N ASP A 67 -25.30 -11.81 -11.31
CA ASP A 67 -25.69 -10.58 -11.99
C ASP A 67 -26.94 -10.80 -12.87
N ALA A 68 -27.48 -9.69 -13.42
CA ALA A 68 -28.65 -9.73 -14.31
C ALA A 68 -28.39 -10.50 -15.61
N ASN A 69 -27.15 -10.53 -16.11
CA ASN A 69 -26.80 -11.23 -17.36
C ASN A 69 -26.89 -12.75 -17.17
N SER A 70 -26.33 -13.26 -16.08
CA SER A 70 -26.33 -14.68 -15.70
C SER A 70 -27.75 -15.18 -15.45
N LEU A 71 -28.60 -14.33 -14.87
CA LEU A 71 -30.02 -14.57 -14.72
C LEU A 71 -30.73 -14.70 -16.08
N LEU A 72 -30.52 -13.73 -16.97
CA LEU A 72 -31.15 -13.70 -18.31
C LEU A 72 -30.68 -14.82 -19.25
N GLN A 73 -29.53 -15.43 -19.00
CA GLN A 73 -29.09 -16.64 -19.71
C GLN A 73 -29.92 -17.89 -19.35
N LYS A 74 -30.61 -17.90 -18.22
CA LYS A 74 -31.32 -19.07 -17.68
C LYS A 74 -32.84 -18.89 -17.62
N VAL A 75 -33.31 -17.66 -17.45
CA VAL A 75 -34.73 -17.32 -17.44
C VAL A 75 -34.93 -16.10 -18.32
N ASP A 76 -35.85 -16.18 -19.27
CA ASP A 76 -36.15 -15.06 -20.16
C ASP A 76 -36.79 -13.89 -19.39
N ARG A 77 -36.56 -12.69 -19.92
CA ARG A 77 -37.02 -11.44 -19.32
C ARG A 77 -38.53 -11.43 -19.10
N GLU A 78 -39.33 -11.95 -20.04
CA GLU A 78 -40.80 -11.94 -19.93
C GLU A 78 -41.32 -12.82 -18.81
N ARG A 79 -40.67 -13.97 -18.52
CA ARG A 79 -41.04 -14.81 -17.37
C ARG A 79 -40.66 -14.18 -16.04
N LEU A 80 -39.54 -13.46 -15.99
CA LEU A 80 -39.11 -12.74 -14.78
C LEU A 80 -40.04 -11.55 -14.48
N THR A 81 -40.39 -10.75 -15.50
CA THR A 81 -41.26 -9.57 -15.31
C THR A 81 -42.70 -9.94 -14.96
N ARG A 82 -43.20 -11.09 -15.43
CA ARG A 82 -44.51 -11.62 -15.04
C ARG A 82 -44.53 -12.26 -13.65
N SER A 83 -43.37 -12.54 -13.07
CA SER A 83 -43.26 -13.12 -11.73
C SER A 83 -43.29 -12.03 -10.67
N LYS A 84 -43.78 -12.37 -9.48
CA LYS A 84 -43.63 -11.54 -8.27
C LYS A 84 -42.35 -11.89 -7.50
N ALA A 85 -41.43 -12.64 -8.12
CA ALA A 85 -40.22 -13.09 -7.46
C ALA A 85 -39.22 -11.94 -7.33
N LYS A 86 -38.59 -11.84 -6.16
CA LYS A 86 -37.51 -10.88 -5.91
C LYS A 86 -36.23 -11.38 -6.56
N LEU A 87 -35.59 -10.53 -7.35
CA LEU A 87 -34.38 -10.85 -8.09
C LEU A 87 -33.20 -10.26 -7.32
N LEU A 88 -32.46 -11.09 -6.61
CA LEU A 88 -31.42 -10.63 -5.68
C LEU A 88 -30.03 -11.14 -6.10
N ALA A 89 -29.01 -10.34 -5.83
CA ALA A 89 -27.64 -10.80 -5.91
C ALA A 89 -27.35 -11.84 -4.81
N TYR A 90 -26.48 -12.82 -5.08
CA TYR A 90 -26.03 -13.78 -4.05
C TYR A 90 -25.44 -13.10 -2.81
N GLN A 91 -24.93 -11.88 -2.95
CA GLN A 91 -24.41 -11.09 -1.85
C GLN A 91 -25.43 -10.90 -0.71
N TRP A 92 -26.71 -10.72 -1.02
CA TRP A 92 -27.76 -10.62 0.00
C TRP A 92 -27.82 -11.86 0.89
N LEU A 93 -27.69 -13.04 0.29
CA LEU A 93 -27.72 -14.31 1.02
C LEU A 93 -26.47 -14.48 1.88
N GLU A 94 -25.31 -14.07 1.37
CA GLU A 94 -24.05 -14.10 2.11
C GLU A 94 -24.09 -13.18 3.34
N ASP A 95 -24.56 -11.95 3.16
CA ASP A 95 -24.61 -10.95 4.23
C ASP A 95 -25.68 -11.33 5.28
N SER A 96 -26.84 -11.84 4.84
CA SER A 96 -27.87 -12.34 5.75
C SER A 96 -27.39 -13.55 6.56
N LEU A 97 -26.68 -14.49 5.94
CA LEU A 97 -26.08 -15.64 6.65
C LEU A 97 -24.97 -15.21 7.62
N THR A 98 -24.22 -14.17 7.30
CA THR A 98 -23.12 -13.66 8.13
C THR A 98 -23.65 -12.92 9.35
N LYS A 99 -24.72 -12.13 9.20
CA LYS A 99 -25.34 -11.36 10.29
C LYS A 99 -26.33 -12.18 11.13
N GLY A 100 -26.86 -13.27 10.58
CA GLY A 100 -27.87 -14.09 11.25
C GLY A 100 -29.29 -13.51 11.20
N GLU A 101 -29.51 -12.41 10.47
CA GLU A 101 -30.82 -11.79 10.20
C GLU A 101 -30.95 -11.43 8.71
N LYS A 102 -32.19 -11.20 8.22
CA LYS A 102 -32.40 -10.85 6.80
C LYS A 102 -31.95 -9.43 6.55
N GLU A 103 -31.08 -9.25 5.56
CA GLU A 103 -30.69 -7.93 5.10
C GLU A 103 -31.82 -7.21 4.36
N PHE A 104 -31.74 -5.88 4.31
CA PHE A 104 -32.67 -5.08 3.53
C PHE A 104 -32.48 -5.33 2.03
N GLU A 105 -33.46 -5.99 1.41
CA GLU A 105 -33.36 -6.57 0.07
C GLU A 105 -33.18 -5.54 -1.05
N ASP A 106 -33.72 -4.33 -0.91
CA ASP A 106 -33.70 -3.29 -1.95
C ASP A 106 -32.27 -2.88 -2.35
N LEU A 107 -31.29 -3.07 -1.46
CA LEU A 107 -29.88 -2.78 -1.73
C LEU A 107 -29.21 -3.82 -2.65
N TYR A 108 -29.88 -4.94 -2.91
CA TYR A 108 -29.31 -6.10 -3.62
C TYR A 108 -30.15 -6.52 -4.83
N VAL A 109 -31.15 -5.72 -5.21
CA VAL A 109 -32.03 -6.00 -6.35
C VAL A 109 -31.25 -5.93 -7.66
N LEU A 110 -31.36 -6.99 -8.46
CA LEU A 110 -30.79 -7.05 -9.80
C LEU A 110 -31.70 -6.31 -10.79
N SER A 111 -31.28 -5.13 -11.24
CA SER A 111 -32.00 -4.37 -12.26
C SER A 111 -31.87 -5.01 -13.64
N LEU A 112 -32.99 -5.33 -14.29
CA LEU A 112 -33.02 -5.93 -15.64
C LEU A 112 -32.90 -4.89 -16.78
N GLN A 113 -32.24 -3.74 -16.57
CA GLN A 113 -32.18 -2.68 -17.59
C GLN A 113 -31.34 -3.10 -18.82
N SER A 114 -31.78 -2.71 -20.02
CA SER A 114 -31.03 -2.87 -21.27
C SER A 114 -29.90 -1.84 -21.36
N GLY A 115 -28.71 -2.28 -21.76
CA GLY A 115 -27.53 -1.42 -21.86
C GLY A 115 -27.61 -0.33 -22.93
N GLY A 116 -27.07 0.84 -22.58
CA GLY A 116 -26.73 1.98 -23.43
C GLY A 116 -26.19 3.10 -22.55
N GLY A 117 -24.91 3.46 -22.68
CA GLY A 117 -24.15 4.27 -21.71
C GLY A 117 -24.56 5.74 -21.59
N GLY A 118 -24.16 6.36 -20.48
CA GLY A 118 -24.25 7.79 -20.25
C GLY A 118 -24.51 8.14 -18.78
N SER A 119 -23.57 8.85 -18.16
CA SER A 119 -23.69 9.59 -16.90
C SER A 119 -25.08 10.18 -16.66
N LEU A 120 -25.55 10.22 -15.41
CA LEU A 120 -25.95 11.47 -14.73
C LEU A 120 -26.30 11.27 -13.25
N SER A 121 -25.79 12.22 -12.48
CA SER A 121 -26.10 12.62 -11.11
C SER A 121 -27.58 12.99 -10.90
N PRO A 122 -28.08 13.01 -9.66
CA PRO A 122 -29.44 13.43 -9.37
C PRO A 122 -29.56 14.96 -9.34
N LYS A 123 -30.46 15.52 -10.14
CA LYS A 123 -31.11 16.80 -9.81
C LYS A 123 -32.61 16.67 -9.92
N ALA A 124 -33.23 17.30 -8.93
CA ALA A 124 -34.64 17.28 -8.60
C ALA A 124 -35.52 17.97 -9.66
N ASP A 125 -36.76 17.51 -9.62
CA ASP A 125 -37.92 17.83 -10.43
C ASP A 125 -38.45 19.25 -10.19
N ASN A 126 -38.95 19.90 -11.24
CA ASN A 126 -40.15 20.74 -11.21
C ASN A 126 -40.51 21.30 -12.60
N GLY A 127 -41.73 20.98 -13.08
CA GLY A 127 -42.66 21.99 -13.58
C GLY A 127 -42.76 22.27 -15.09
N SER A 128 -43.59 21.47 -15.78
CA SER A 128 -44.68 21.86 -16.70
C SER A 128 -44.50 22.81 -17.93
N HIS A 129 -44.99 22.26 -19.04
CA HIS A 129 -45.65 22.84 -20.25
C HIS A 129 -44.85 23.15 -21.53
N PRO A 130 -45.48 22.97 -22.73
CA PRO A 130 -44.82 22.54 -23.95
C PRO A 130 -44.77 23.63 -25.03
N ASN A 131 -43.79 23.56 -25.94
CA ASN A 131 -44.08 23.87 -27.34
C ASN A 131 -43.05 23.30 -28.33
N SER A 132 -43.58 23.10 -29.53
CA SER A 132 -43.03 22.64 -30.79
C SER A 132 -41.62 23.13 -31.19
N SER A 133 -40.85 22.28 -31.88
CA SER A 133 -40.72 22.28 -33.36
C SER A 133 -39.47 21.50 -33.82
N GLU A 134 -39.62 20.90 -35.00
CA GLU A 134 -38.71 20.02 -35.73
C GLU A 134 -37.38 20.68 -36.15
N ILE A 135 -36.32 19.89 -36.35
CA ILE A 135 -35.69 19.62 -37.67
C ILE A 135 -34.35 18.88 -37.48
N THR A 136 -34.14 17.95 -38.40
CA THR A 136 -33.18 16.86 -38.57
C THR A 136 -31.76 17.28 -39.03
N PRO A 137 -30.79 16.32 -39.08
CA PRO A 137 -29.35 16.56 -38.94
C PRO A 137 -28.57 16.47 -40.27
N LYS A 138 -27.28 16.87 -40.26
CA LYS A 138 -26.32 16.44 -41.30
C LYS A 138 -24.97 15.98 -40.74
N LYS A 139 -24.62 14.77 -41.22
CA LYS A 139 -23.35 14.04 -41.14
C LYS A 139 -22.19 14.79 -41.80
N GLY A 140 -20.98 14.50 -41.36
CA GLY A 140 -19.75 14.65 -42.13
C GLY A 140 -18.62 13.85 -41.48
N ARG A 141 -18.06 12.89 -42.22
CA ARG A 141 -17.13 11.83 -41.79
C ARG A 141 -15.95 11.87 -42.75
N SER A 142 -14.70 11.87 -42.25
CA SER A 142 -13.47 11.36 -42.91
C SER A 142 -12.28 11.70 -41.99
N SER A 143 -11.58 10.76 -41.35
CA SER A 143 -10.65 9.71 -41.86
C SER A 143 -9.28 10.21 -42.32
N ALA A 144 -8.26 9.89 -41.49
CA ALA A 144 -6.91 9.38 -41.85
C ALA A 144 -5.92 10.37 -42.54
N GLU A 145 -4.61 10.31 -42.39
CA GLU A 145 -3.67 9.23 -42.06
C GLU A 145 -2.26 9.82 -41.76
N ASP A 146 -1.34 8.94 -41.36
CA ASP A 146 0.06 9.10 -40.91
C ASP A 146 1.02 10.00 -41.72
N ALA A 147 2.05 10.55 -41.04
CA ALA A 147 3.44 10.53 -41.54
C ALA A 147 4.48 10.82 -40.44
N LYS A 148 5.55 10.01 -40.49
CA LYS A 148 6.76 10.04 -39.66
C LYS A 148 7.72 11.19 -40.02
N ASN A 149 8.66 11.40 -39.09
CA ASN A 149 10.11 11.62 -39.27
C ASN A 149 10.75 12.97 -38.90
N ALA A 150 11.80 12.79 -38.09
CA ALA A 150 13.13 13.41 -38.15
C ALA A 150 13.40 14.74 -37.42
N SER A 151 14.32 14.64 -36.46
CA SER A 151 15.15 15.70 -35.88
C SER A 151 15.91 16.51 -36.93
N PRO A 152 16.49 17.63 -36.49
CA PRO A 152 17.91 17.86 -36.76
C PRO A 152 18.72 18.30 -35.54
N ARG A 153 19.95 17.79 -35.47
CA ARG A 153 21.09 18.35 -34.72
C ARG A 153 21.76 19.43 -35.59
N HIS A 154 22.29 20.49 -34.99
CA HIS A 154 23.54 21.20 -35.36
C HIS A 154 23.85 22.20 -34.22
N MET A 155 24.92 22.03 -33.45
CA MET A 155 26.32 22.45 -33.66
C MET A 155 26.65 23.88 -33.17
N ILE A 156 27.46 23.89 -32.10
CA ILE A 156 28.67 24.70 -31.81
C ILE A 156 28.71 26.16 -32.26
N ASP A 157 28.92 27.07 -31.30
CA ASP A 157 30.02 28.02 -31.40
C ASP A 157 30.49 28.50 -30.02
N ALA A 158 31.81 28.46 -29.83
CA ALA A 158 32.53 29.01 -28.70
C ALA A 158 33.32 30.22 -29.19
N LYS A 159 33.33 31.31 -28.42
CA LYS A 159 34.36 32.35 -28.50
C LYS A 159 34.63 32.91 -27.12
N ASP A 160 35.86 32.69 -26.68
CA ASP A 160 36.58 33.42 -25.64
C ASP A 160 36.58 34.92 -25.89
N LEU A 161 36.62 35.71 -24.82
CA LEU A 161 37.52 36.84 -24.64
C LEU A 161 37.73 37.08 -23.13
N ALA A 162 39.00 36.95 -22.71
CA ALA A 162 39.51 37.25 -21.38
C ALA A 162 39.88 38.73 -21.22
N VAL A 163 40.38 39.07 -20.02
CA VAL A 163 41.20 40.25 -19.58
C VAL A 163 40.41 41.29 -18.75
N VAL A 164 40.80 41.77 -17.55
CA VAL A 164 41.93 41.59 -16.59
C VAL A 164 41.58 42.35 -15.28
N ASP A 165 42.18 41.93 -14.15
CA ASP A 165 42.44 42.63 -12.84
C ASP A 165 41.25 43.24 -12.05
N SER A 166 41.24 43.30 -10.71
CA SER A 166 42.34 43.54 -9.77
C SER A 166 42.17 42.82 -8.42
N ARG A 167 43.32 42.68 -7.76
CA ARG A 167 43.60 42.11 -6.43
C ARG A 167 43.17 43.00 -5.26
N ASP A 168 42.98 42.37 -4.10
CA ASP A 168 43.61 42.68 -2.78
C ASP A 168 42.66 42.23 -1.64
N THR A 169 42.93 41.18 -0.86
CA THR A 169 43.96 40.87 0.16
C THR A 169 43.45 41.01 1.62
N LYS A 170 43.96 40.08 2.45
CA LYS A 170 44.01 40.00 3.93
C LYS A 170 42.78 39.37 4.62
N SER A 171 42.88 38.14 5.14
CA SER A 171 43.65 37.68 6.32
C SER A 171 43.17 38.29 7.64
N ALA A 172 42.56 37.49 8.51
CA ALA A 172 43.21 36.92 9.70
C ALA A 172 42.20 36.49 10.78
N SER A 173 42.57 35.39 11.44
CA SER A 173 42.11 34.83 12.70
C SER A 173 41.79 35.83 13.83
N SER A 174 40.90 35.46 14.76
CA SER A 174 41.30 35.00 16.11
C SER A 174 40.15 34.93 17.14
N LEU A 175 40.25 33.88 17.94
CA LEU A 175 40.02 33.73 19.38
C LEU A 175 38.64 33.95 20.04
N ALA A 176 38.36 32.94 20.88
CA ALA A 176 37.38 32.85 21.93
C ALA A 176 37.50 33.94 23.00
N THR A 177 36.37 34.30 23.61
CA THR A 177 36.35 34.66 25.03
C THR A 177 35.01 34.30 25.67
N ARG A 178 35.09 33.70 26.86
CA ARG A 178 34.00 33.48 27.82
C ARG A 178 33.53 34.83 28.38
N SER A 179 32.23 34.97 28.62
CA SER A 179 31.73 35.82 29.70
C SER A 179 30.42 35.29 30.27
N SER A 180 30.37 35.27 31.60
CA SER A 180 29.35 34.79 32.51
C SER A 180 28.29 35.84 32.86
N SER A 181 27.01 35.42 32.88
CA SER A 181 25.89 35.80 33.79
C SER A 181 25.41 37.28 33.84
N PRO A 182 24.12 37.61 34.13
CA PRO A 182 23.27 36.97 35.16
C PRO A 182 21.79 36.70 34.84
N GLU A 183 21.22 35.95 35.77
CA GLU A 183 19.83 35.51 35.94
C GLU A 183 18.79 36.64 35.89
N VAL A 184 17.66 36.37 35.22
CA VAL A 184 16.37 36.95 35.55
C VAL A 184 15.33 35.84 35.56
N ALA A 185 14.82 35.55 36.76
CA ALA A 185 13.75 34.60 37.03
C ALA A 185 12.38 35.16 36.63
N SER A 186 11.52 34.33 36.06
CA SER A 186 10.06 34.52 35.94
C SER A 186 9.41 33.20 35.47
N PRO A 187 8.13 32.95 35.80
CA PRO A 187 7.74 31.84 36.64
C PRO A 187 7.28 30.58 35.90
N GLU A 188 7.39 29.47 36.64
CA GLU A 188 6.87 28.14 36.33
C GLU A 188 5.39 28.18 35.89
N VAL A 189 5.15 27.82 34.63
CA VAL A 189 3.86 27.32 34.18
C VAL A 189 4.07 25.83 33.94
N GLY A 190 3.52 25.01 34.83
CA GLY A 190 3.59 23.57 34.79
C GLY A 190 2.99 23.02 33.50
N THR A 191 3.84 22.69 32.54
CA THR A 191 3.51 21.76 31.47
C THR A 191 3.70 20.36 32.03
N SER A 192 2.60 19.64 32.16
CA SER A 192 2.56 18.22 32.46
C SER A 192 3.52 17.48 31.54
N ASP A 193 4.65 17.07 32.08
CA ASP A 193 5.65 16.29 31.40
C ASP A 193 5.00 14.96 31.01
N SER A 194 4.73 14.79 29.71
CA SER A 194 4.12 13.59 29.18
C SER A 194 5.05 12.44 29.50
N SER A 195 4.57 11.52 30.32
CA SER A 195 5.18 10.24 30.71
C SER A 195 6.44 9.90 29.92
N SER A 196 7.59 9.93 30.60
CA SER A 196 8.79 9.27 30.10
C SER A 196 8.42 7.82 29.79
N LEU A 197 8.27 7.49 28.50
CA LEU A 197 7.95 6.16 28.02
C LEU A 197 9.08 5.24 28.47
N TYR A 198 8.90 4.58 29.61
CA TYR A 198 9.81 3.55 30.10
C TYR A 198 9.89 2.48 29.01
N LYS A 199 11.03 2.44 28.31
CA LYS A 199 11.35 1.41 27.32
C LYS A 199 12.26 0.41 28.03
N PRO A 200 11.70 -0.67 28.60
CA PRO A 200 12.54 -1.70 29.23
C PRO A 200 13.58 -2.22 28.22
N PRO A 201 14.79 -2.57 28.67
CA PRO A 201 15.82 -3.08 27.79
C PRO A 201 15.37 -4.38 27.11
N ASP A 202 15.72 -4.56 25.84
CA ASP A 202 15.51 -5.83 25.12
C ASP A 202 16.40 -6.92 25.73
N LEU A 203 15.80 -7.76 26.58
CA LEU A 203 16.47 -8.87 27.27
C LEU A 203 16.82 -10.03 26.34
N ASN A 204 16.32 -10.03 25.10
CA ASN A 204 16.41 -11.11 24.13
C ASN A 204 17.13 -10.69 22.85
N ARG A 205 17.97 -9.65 22.95
CA ARG A 205 18.71 -9.04 21.83
C ARG A 205 19.54 -10.04 21.01
N ASN A 206 20.05 -11.09 21.65
CA ASN A 206 20.80 -12.16 20.98
C ASN A 206 19.94 -12.94 19.96
N ILE A 207 18.65 -13.11 20.24
CA ILE A 207 17.70 -13.78 19.32
C ILE A 207 17.25 -12.80 18.23
N THR A 208 16.86 -11.58 18.62
CA THR A 208 16.29 -10.57 17.71
C THR A 208 17.31 -10.13 16.66
N GLN A 209 18.61 -10.02 17.02
CA GLN A 209 19.69 -9.74 16.08
C GLN A 209 19.86 -10.84 15.03
N ILE A 210 19.84 -12.12 15.44
CA ILE A 210 19.95 -13.27 14.51
C ILE A 210 18.74 -13.28 13.57
N PHE A 211 17.54 -13.06 14.09
CA PHE A 211 16.33 -12.98 13.29
C PHE A 211 16.38 -11.79 12.32
N GLY A 212 16.92 -10.64 12.75
CA GLY A 212 17.17 -9.48 11.90
C GLY A 212 18.04 -9.81 10.68
N LYS A 213 19.14 -10.54 10.88
CA LYS A 213 19.99 -11.00 9.78
C LYS A 213 19.24 -11.93 8.82
N LEU A 214 18.46 -12.88 9.34
CA LEU A 214 17.66 -13.78 8.51
C LEU A 214 16.59 -13.03 7.69
N ILE A 215 15.95 -12.00 8.25
CA ILE A 215 14.98 -11.15 7.54
C ILE A 215 15.60 -10.57 6.28
N ASN A 216 16.80 -9.99 6.41
CA ASN A 216 17.52 -9.35 5.31
C ASN A 216 17.93 -10.37 4.24
N ILE A 217 18.50 -11.50 4.65
CA ILE A 217 18.90 -12.58 3.73
C ILE A 217 17.69 -13.13 2.97
N TYR A 218 16.59 -13.45 3.66
CA TYR A 218 15.40 -13.99 2.99
C TYR A 218 14.77 -12.96 2.04
N ARG A 219 14.77 -11.66 2.38
CA ARG A 219 14.32 -10.59 1.47
C ARG A 219 15.17 -10.55 0.21
N ALA A 220 16.50 -10.56 0.35
CA ALA A 220 17.39 -10.55 -0.80
C ALA A 220 17.23 -11.79 -1.70
N LEU A 221 16.91 -12.95 -1.10
CA LEU A 221 16.59 -14.18 -1.82
C LEU A 221 15.16 -14.21 -2.41
N GLY A 222 14.34 -13.19 -2.16
CA GLY A 222 12.95 -13.12 -2.63
C GLY A 222 11.96 -14.00 -1.85
N ASP A 223 12.32 -14.48 -0.66
CA ASP A 223 11.42 -15.24 0.22
C ASP A 223 10.77 -14.33 1.28
N ASP A 224 9.86 -13.48 0.81
CA ASP A 224 9.13 -12.53 1.65
C ASP A 224 8.30 -13.21 2.74
N ARG A 225 7.83 -14.44 2.49
CA ARG A 225 7.00 -15.18 3.45
C ARG A 225 7.81 -15.56 4.67
N ARG A 226 9.00 -16.15 4.49
CA ARG A 226 9.89 -16.50 5.59
C ARG A 226 10.44 -15.26 6.28
N SER A 227 10.91 -14.27 5.51
CA SER A 227 11.38 -12.99 6.06
C SER A 227 10.33 -12.37 6.99
N PHE A 228 9.08 -12.28 6.53
CA PHE A 228 7.99 -11.72 7.31
C PHE A 228 7.66 -12.52 8.58
N SER A 229 7.92 -13.83 8.58
CA SER A 229 7.66 -14.68 9.74
C SER A 229 8.60 -14.33 10.91
N TYR A 230 9.89 -14.14 10.63
CA TYR A 230 10.86 -13.64 11.62
C TYR A 230 10.56 -12.20 12.02
N TYR A 231 10.22 -11.34 11.05
CA TYR A 231 9.87 -9.95 11.35
C TYR A 231 8.76 -9.87 12.38
N LYS A 232 7.67 -10.64 12.22
CA LYS A 232 6.54 -10.61 13.17
C LYS A 232 6.92 -11.04 14.59
N ALA A 233 7.93 -11.89 14.72
CA ALA A 233 8.31 -12.44 16.01
C ALA A 233 9.23 -11.51 16.80
N ILE A 234 10.07 -10.69 16.13
CA ILE A 234 10.99 -9.78 16.80
C ILE A 234 10.26 -8.86 17.81
N PRO A 235 9.20 -8.11 17.45
CA PRO A 235 8.51 -7.24 18.40
C PRO A 235 7.84 -7.97 19.56
N VAL A 236 7.46 -9.25 19.36
CA VAL A 236 6.90 -10.10 20.43
C VAL A 236 8.00 -10.46 21.43
N ILE A 237 9.18 -10.83 20.92
CA ILE A 237 10.35 -11.24 21.71
C ILE A 237 10.98 -10.04 22.44
N GLU A 238 11.11 -8.89 21.77
CA GLU A 238 11.68 -7.64 22.33
C GLU A 238 10.89 -7.14 23.54
N LYS A 239 9.56 -7.38 23.57
CA LYS A 239 8.66 -6.91 24.64
C LYS A 239 8.55 -7.88 25.81
N LEU A 240 9.21 -9.04 25.78
CA LEU A 240 9.13 -9.98 26.89
C LEU A 240 9.84 -9.43 28.13
N PRO A 241 9.21 -9.51 29.31
CA PRO A 241 9.79 -8.99 30.56
C PRO A 241 10.86 -9.94 31.14
N PHE A 242 11.25 -10.98 30.41
CA PHE A 242 12.22 -11.98 30.83
C PHE A 242 13.10 -12.40 29.66
N LYS A 243 14.29 -12.93 30.01
CA LYS A 243 15.19 -13.60 29.06
C LYS A 243 14.65 -15.00 28.75
N ILE A 244 14.57 -15.35 27.47
CA ILE A 244 14.16 -16.69 27.04
C ILE A 244 15.31 -17.67 27.30
N GLU A 245 15.01 -18.75 28.03
CA GLU A 245 15.93 -19.84 28.37
C GLU A 245 15.50 -21.16 27.74
N SER A 246 14.22 -21.30 27.38
CA SER A 246 13.68 -22.46 26.67
C SER A 246 12.56 -22.06 25.73
N ALA A 247 12.45 -22.77 24.60
CA ALA A 247 11.39 -22.56 23.63
C ALA A 247 9.97 -22.81 24.20
N ASN A 248 9.84 -23.56 25.30
CA ASN A 248 8.56 -23.76 25.97
C ASN A 248 7.96 -22.45 26.51
N GLN A 249 8.80 -21.48 26.92
CA GLN A 249 8.34 -20.18 27.43
C GLN A 249 7.64 -19.33 26.36
N VAL A 250 7.90 -19.61 25.08
CA VAL A 250 7.36 -18.83 23.95
C VAL A 250 6.39 -19.63 23.08
N LYS A 251 6.08 -20.88 23.44
CA LYS A 251 5.31 -21.83 22.63
C LYS A 251 3.91 -21.33 22.24
N HIS A 252 3.28 -20.55 23.13
CA HIS A 252 1.91 -20.06 22.96
C HIS A 252 1.85 -18.59 22.51
N LEU A 253 3.01 -17.96 22.27
CA LEU A 253 3.05 -16.58 21.86
C LEU A 253 2.61 -16.42 20.40
N PRO A 254 1.89 -15.33 20.08
CA PRO A 254 1.49 -15.06 18.72
C PRO A 254 2.71 -14.91 17.80
N ALA A 255 2.55 -15.28 16.54
CA ALA A 255 3.60 -15.27 15.52
C ALA A 255 4.77 -16.26 15.72
N ILE A 256 4.89 -16.96 16.86
CA ILE A 256 5.99 -17.90 17.14
C ILE A 256 5.54 -19.35 16.92
N GLY A 257 5.66 -19.82 15.68
CA GLY A 257 5.34 -21.21 15.30
C GLY A 257 6.47 -22.21 15.61
N LYS A 258 6.19 -23.51 15.40
CA LYS A 258 7.11 -24.61 15.75
C LYS A 258 8.54 -24.45 15.21
N SER A 259 8.71 -24.15 13.92
CA SER A 259 10.05 -23.95 13.34
C SER A 259 10.82 -22.81 14.01
N MET A 260 10.13 -21.76 14.46
CA MET A 260 10.76 -20.64 15.13
C MET A 260 11.07 -20.94 16.59
N GLN A 261 10.24 -21.74 17.25
CA GLN A 261 10.53 -22.32 18.56
C GLN A 261 11.81 -23.16 18.50
N ASP A 262 11.98 -23.96 17.44
CA ASP A 262 13.19 -24.78 17.25
C ASP A 262 14.44 -23.89 17.07
N HIS A 263 14.35 -22.82 16.29
CA HIS A 263 15.44 -21.85 16.15
C HIS A 263 15.74 -21.11 17.46
N ILE A 264 14.72 -20.71 18.22
CA ILE A 264 14.90 -20.09 19.53
C ILE A 264 15.60 -21.07 20.47
N GLN A 265 15.17 -22.34 20.50
CA GLN A 265 15.81 -23.37 21.32
C GLN A 265 17.28 -23.55 20.97
N GLU A 266 17.61 -23.57 19.68
CA GLU A 266 18.99 -23.67 19.23
C GLU A 266 19.83 -22.46 19.68
N ILE A 267 19.30 -21.25 19.52
CA ILE A 267 19.98 -20.00 19.89
C ILE A 267 20.22 -19.92 21.40
N VAL A 268 19.24 -20.29 22.23
CA VAL A 268 19.42 -20.24 23.70
C VAL A 268 20.39 -21.32 24.18
N THR A 269 20.43 -22.49 23.53
CA THR A 269 21.34 -23.58 23.89
C THR A 269 22.78 -23.33 23.42
N THR A 270 22.97 -22.78 22.22
CA THR A 270 24.29 -22.71 21.57
C THR A 270 24.85 -21.30 21.41
N GLY A 271 24.02 -20.28 21.61
CA GLY A 271 24.33 -18.89 21.28
C GLY A 271 24.31 -18.56 19.78
N LYS A 272 23.99 -19.53 18.92
CA LYS A 272 24.08 -19.42 17.46
C LYS A 272 22.89 -20.05 16.76
N LEU A 273 22.83 -19.87 15.43
CA LEU A 273 21.84 -20.51 14.58
C LEU A 273 22.52 -21.09 13.34
N SER A 274 22.53 -22.42 13.22
CA SER A 274 23.17 -23.16 12.13
C SER A 274 22.64 -22.74 10.76
N LYS A 275 21.34 -22.41 10.68
CA LYS A 275 20.70 -21.88 9.47
C LYS A 275 21.36 -20.59 8.99
N LEU A 276 21.64 -19.66 9.92
CA LEU A 276 22.29 -18.40 9.62
C LEU A 276 23.76 -18.64 9.24
N GLU A 277 24.48 -19.48 9.99
CA GLU A 277 25.88 -19.82 9.66
C GLU A 277 26.01 -20.45 8.26
N HIS A 278 25.04 -21.26 7.84
CA HIS A 278 25.01 -21.83 6.49
C HIS A 278 24.85 -20.74 5.42
N PHE A 279 23.92 -19.80 5.60
CA PHE A 279 23.78 -18.65 4.70
C PHE A 279 25.02 -17.74 4.69
N GLU A 280 25.64 -17.52 5.85
CA GLU A 280 26.88 -16.76 5.98
C GLU A 280 28.12 -17.52 5.43
N LYS A 281 27.98 -18.75 4.95
CA LYS A 281 29.05 -19.52 4.27
C LYS A 281 28.75 -19.72 2.79
N ASP A 282 27.49 -19.70 2.38
CA ASP A 282 27.07 -19.86 0.99
C ASP A 282 27.41 -18.61 0.15
N GLU A 283 28.29 -18.77 -0.84
CA GLU A 283 28.75 -17.71 -1.74
C GLU A 283 27.60 -17.10 -2.56
N LYS A 284 26.64 -17.91 -3.01
CA LYS A 284 25.47 -17.45 -3.75
C LYS A 284 24.61 -16.55 -2.89
N VAL A 285 24.34 -16.97 -1.65
CA VAL A 285 23.53 -16.18 -0.72
C VAL A 285 24.22 -14.86 -0.38
N LYS A 286 25.52 -14.87 -0.11
CA LYS A 286 26.31 -13.65 0.12
C LYS A 286 26.22 -12.68 -1.04
N THR A 287 26.47 -13.17 -2.25
CA THR A 287 26.50 -12.34 -3.44
C THR A 287 25.13 -11.75 -3.75
N ILE A 288 24.08 -12.57 -3.73
CA ILE A 288 22.71 -12.10 -3.97
C ILE A 288 22.28 -11.08 -2.89
N SER A 289 22.69 -11.30 -1.63
CA SER A 289 22.44 -10.35 -0.55
C SER A 289 23.13 -9.02 -0.79
N LEU A 290 24.43 -9.04 -1.10
CA LEU A 290 25.22 -7.85 -1.41
C LEU A 290 24.61 -7.06 -2.59
N PHE A 291 24.26 -7.73 -3.68
CA PHE A 291 23.67 -7.07 -4.84
C PHE A 291 22.28 -6.50 -4.52
N GLY A 292 21.49 -7.20 -3.70
CA GLY A 292 20.18 -6.74 -3.26
C GLY A 292 20.19 -5.51 -2.36
N GLU A 293 21.36 -5.13 -1.80
CA GLU A 293 21.52 -3.88 -1.04
C GLU A 293 21.66 -2.65 -1.95
N VAL A 294 22.02 -2.84 -3.23
CA VAL A 294 22.12 -1.75 -4.20
C VAL A 294 20.73 -1.27 -4.58
N TRP A 295 20.48 0.04 -4.46
CA TRP A 295 19.19 0.61 -4.79
C TRP A 295 18.74 0.25 -6.22
N GLY A 296 17.51 -0.22 -6.36
CA GLY A 296 16.93 -0.64 -7.63
C GLY A 296 17.28 -2.06 -8.08
N ILE A 297 18.12 -2.79 -7.34
CA ILE A 297 18.42 -4.21 -7.60
C ILE A 297 17.57 -5.09 -6.67
N GLY A 298 16.55 -5.74 -7.23
CA GLY A 298 15.75 -6.74 -6.51
C GLY A 298 16.28 -8.17 -6.65
N PRO A 299 15.67 -9.15 -5.96
CA PRO A 299 16.12 -10.56 -5.93
C PRO A 299 16.32 -11.18 -7.32
N ALA A 300 15.41 -10.91 -8.25
CA ALA A 300 15.49 -11.42 -9.62
C ALA A 300 16.69 -10.85 -10.39
N THR A 301 16.99 -9.56 -10.21
CA THR A 301 18.15 -8.91 -10.85
C THR A 301 19.44 -9.38 -10.19
N ALA A 302 19.48 -9.44 -8.85
CA ALA A 302 20.64 -9.93 -8.11
C ALA A 302 21.01 -11.37 -8.51
N LEU A 303 20.01 -12.25 -8.67
CA LEU A 303 20.22 -13.62 -9.15
C LEU A 303 20.79 -13.64 -10.58
N LYS A 304 20.24 -12.84 -11.50
CA LYS A 304 20.76 -12.75 -12.88
C LYS A 304 22.21 -12.27 -12.92
N LEU A 305 22.57 -11.30 -12.08
CA LEU A 305 23.95 -10.80 -11.99
C LEU A 305 24.90 -11.89 -11.46
N TYR A 306 24.47 -12.64 -10.43
CA TYR A 306 25.22 -13.79 -9.94
C TYR A 306 25.41 -14.88 -11.03
N GLU A 307 24.35 -15.19 -11.78
CA GLU A 307 24.37 -16.17 -12.87
C GLU A 307 25.28 -15.74 -14.03
N LYS A 308 25.48 -14.43 -14.23
CA LYS A 308 26.46 -13.88 -15.17
C LYS A 308 27.91 -13.99 -14.70
N GLY A 309 28.15 -14.41 -13.46
CA GLY A 309 29.49 -14.59 -12.89
C GLY A 309 29.94 -13.48 -11.95
N HIS A 310 29.16 -12.42 -11.77
CA HIS A 310 29.50 -11.33 -10.85
C HIS A 310 29.44 -11.79 -9.40
N ARG A 311 30.38 -11.32 -8.57
CA ARG A 311 30.52 -11.64 -7.13
C ARG A 311 30.69 -10.40 -6.25
N THR A 312 31.19 -9.30 -6.80
CA THR A 312 31.49 -8.07 -6.07
C THR A 312 30.75 -6.87 -6.67
N LEU A 313 30.62 -5.79 -5.89
CA LEU A 313 30.07 -4.52 -6.41
C LEU A 313 30.93 -3.92 -7.52
N ASP A 314 32.23 -4.19 -7.52
CA ASP A 314 33.15 -3.70 -8.55
C ASP A 314 32.91 -4.37 -9.90
N ASP A 315 32.51 -5.65 -9.90
CA ASP A 315 32.12 -6.37 -11.12
C ASP A 315 30.92 -5.70 -11.82
N LEU A 316 30.07 -5.02 -11.04
CA LEU A 316 28.88 -4.34 -11.53
C LEU A 316 29.17 -2.97 -12.18
N ARG A 317 30.36 -2.39 -12.00
CA ARG A 317 30.68 -1.04 -12.51
C ARG A 317 30.55 -0.94 -14.04
N ASN A 318 30.91 -2.01 -14.73
CA ASN A 318 30.87 -2.10 -16.20
C ASN A 318 29.71 -2.99 -16.71
N GLU A 319 28.71 -3.29 -15.87
CA GLU A 319 27.58 -4.13 -16.30
C GLU A 319 26.58 -3.30 -17.11
N ASP A 320 26.48 -3.56 -18.41
CA ASP A 320 25.65 -2.81 -19.34
C ASP A 320 24.14 -2.99 -19.11
N SER A 321 23.71 -4.10 -18.52
CA SER A 321 22.27 -4.34 -18.25
C SER A 321 21.71 -3.54 -17.07
N LEU A 322 22.55 -2.85 -16.29
CA LEU A 322 22.06 -1.98 -15.21
C LEU A 322 21.34 -0.75 -15.76
N THR A 323 20.17 -0.46 -15.20
CA THR A 323 19.45 0.78 -15.48
C THR A 323 20.23 1.99 -14.96
N HIS A 324 19.94 3.19 -15.47
CA HIS A 324 20.57 4.42 -14.98
C HIS A 324 20.46 4.56 -13.45
N SER A 325 19.26 4.33 -12.91
CA SER A 325 18.99 4.43 -11.48
C SER A 325 19.72 3.37 -10.65
N GLN A 326 19.91 2.14 -11.18
CA GLN A 326 20.76 1.11 -10.55
C GLN A 326 22.23 1.51 -10.54
N ARG A 327 22.74 2.15 -11.61
CA ARG A 327 24.11 2.68 -11.63
C ARG A 327 24.32 3.80 -10.62
N LEU A 328 23.33 4.67 -10.43
CA LEU A 328 23.36 5.69 -9.38
C LEU A 328 23.32 5.04 -7.99
N GLY A 329 22.48 4.02 -7.79
CA GLY A 329 22.45 3.22 -6.57
C GLY A 329 23.79 2.55 -6.25
N LEU A 330 24.51 2.08 -7.26
CA LEU A 330 25.86 1.53 -7.13
C LEU A 330 26.90 2.62 -6.82
N LYS A 331 26.82 3.75 -7.53
CA LYS A 331 27.76 4.88 -7.39
C LYS A 331 27.71 5.50 -5.98
N TYR A 332 26.52 5.62 -5.41
CA TYR A 332 26.29 6.25 -4.11
C TYR A 332 25.88 5.21 -3.04
N PHE A 333 26.36 3.98 -3.18
CA PHE A 333 26.00 2.86 -2.30
C PHE A 333 26.24 3.20 -0.82
N ASP A 334 27.45 3.64 -0.47
CA ASP A 334 27.83 3.96 0.91
C ASP A 334 27.08 5.21 1.45
N ASP A 335 26.91 6.23 0.60
CA ASP A 335 26.19 7.46 0.93
C ASP A 335 24.74 7.15 1.35
N ILE A 336 24.03 6.37 0.54
CA ILE A 336 22.61 6.07 0.72
C ILE A 336 22.38 5.17 1.94
N GLN A 337 23.37 4.38 2.35
CA GLN A 337 23.28 3.57 3.58
C GLN A 337 23.42 4.42 4.85
N SER A 338 23.98 5.63 4.75
CA SER A 338 24.21 6.51 5.89
C SER A 338 22.89 7.04 6.47
N ARG A 339 22.72 6.90 7.79
CA ARG A 339 21.53 7.38 8.51
C ARG A 339 21.50 8.90 8.57
N ILE A 340 20.33 9.48 8.37
CA ILE A 340 20.07 10.92 8.53
C ILE A 340 19.65 11.18 9.99
N PRO A 341 20.34 12.03 10.76
CA PRO A 341 19.89 12.45 12.08
C PRO A 341 18.49 13.11 12.02
N ARG A 342 17.64 12.86 13.02
CA ARG A 342 16.26 13.39 13.03
C ARG A 342 16.19 14.92 12.87
N HIS A 343 17.08 15.66 13.54
CA HIS A 343 17.09 17.13 13.47
C HIS A 343 17.40 17.64 12.05
N GLU A 344 18.26 16.93 11.30
CA GLU A 344 18.53 17.29 9.90
C GLU A 344 17.30 17.05 9.01
N VAL A 345 16.55 15.97 9.24
CA VAL A 345 15.28 15.72 8.55
C VAL A 345 14.26 16.82 8.84
N GLU A 346 14.17 17.26 10.10
CA GLU A 346 13.26 18.33 10.53
C GLU A 346 13.60 19.67 9.85
N GLU A 347 14.90 20.02 9.76
CA GLU A 347 15.35 21.21 9.03
C GLU A 347 15.06 21.14 7.54
N MET A 348 15.32 19.98 6.91
CA MET A 348 15.05 19.77 5.50
C MET A 348 13.54 19.75 5.19
N GLU A 349 12.69 19.19 6.05
CA GLU A 349 11.23 19.26 5.93
C GLU A 349 10.74 20.71 5.96
N ARG A 350 11.22 21.53 6.91
CA ARG A 350 10.89 22.97 6.96
C ARG A 350 11.31 23.70 5.69
N LEU A 351 12.50 23.41 5.17
CA LEU A 351 12.99 23.97 3.92
C LEU A 351 12.08 23.60 2.74
N LEU A 352 11.70 22.33 2.65
CA LEU A 352 10.81 21.82 1.60
C LEU A 352 9.42 22.45 1.67
N GLN A 353 8.85 22.60 2.87
CA GLN A 353 7.58 23.31 3.09
C GLN A 353 7.67 24.76 2.61
N LYS A 354 8.71 25.50 3.02
CA LYS A 354 8.93 26.89 2.60
C LYS A 354 9.02 27.04 1.08
N ILE A 355 9.83 26.20 0.43
CA ILE A 355 9.97 26.23 -1.04
C ILE A 355 8.66 25.82 -1.71
N GLY A 356 7.92 24.88 -1.13
CA GLY A 356 6.61 24.50 -1.60
C GLY A 356 5.65 25.68 -1.61
N GLU A 357 5.59 26.44 -0.51
CA GLU A 357 4.74 27.63 -0.36
C GLU A 357 5.11 28.76 -1.32
N GLU A 358 6.40 28.94 -1.64
CA GLU A 358 6.86 29.90 -2.66
C GLU A 358 6.31 29.57 -4.05
N ILE A 359 6.06 28.28 -4.35
CA ILE A 359 5.56 27.82 -5.65
C ILE A 359 4.04 27.73 -5.68
N LEU A 360 3.45 27.22 -4.61
CA LEU A 360 2.02 27.02 -4.45
C LEU A 360 1.61 27.38 -3.01
N PRO A 361 1.01 28.56 -2.81
CA PRO A 361 0.54 28.97 -1.49
C PRO A 361 -0.39 27.92 -0.87
N SER A 362 -0.23 27.65 0.42
CA SER A 362 -1.02 26.64 1.18
C SER A 362 -0.82 25.18 0.74
N VAL A 363 0.24 24.86 -0.01
CA VAL A 363 0.65 23.46 -0.20
C VAL A 363 1.02 22.84 1.16
N ILE A 364 0.68 21.57 1.33
CA ILE A 364 0.98 20.80 2.54
C ILE A 364 2.09 19.82 2.19
N VAL A 365 3.23 19.93 2.87
CA VAL A 365 4.39 19.04 2.76
C VAL A 365 4.60 18.37 4.11
N VAL A 366 4.56 17.03 4.14
CA VAL A 366 4.73 16.24 5.36
C VAL A 366 5.77 15.15 5.12
N CYS A 367 6.81 15.10 5.94
CA CYS A 367 7.72 13.97 6.00
C CYS A 367 7.04 12.84 6.77
N GLY A 368 6.72 11.75 6.06
CA GLY A 368 6.24 10.48 6.56
C GLY A 368 7.36 9.60 7.13
N GLY A 369 7.27 8.31 6.85
CA GLY A 369 8.33 7.36 7.07
C GLY A 369 8.73 7.17 8.53
N SER A 370 9.99 6.78 8.70
CA SER A 370 10.59 6.63 10.03
C SER A 370 10.62 7.94 10.84
N TYR A 371 10.68 9.09 10.15
CA TYR A 371 10.60 10.40 10.78
C TYR A 371 9.25 10.65 11.45
N ARG A 372 8.13 10.48 10.73
CA ARG A 372 6.79 10.66 11.31
C ARG A 372 6.50 9.67 12.43
N ARG A 373 7.08 8.47 12.37
CA ARG A 373 7.00 7.46 13.44
C ARG A 373 7.93 7.72 14.63
N GLY A 374 8.59 8.88 14.72
CA GLY A 374 9.36 9.28 15.90
C GLY A 374 10.72 8.59 16.06
N LYS A 375 11.32 8.05 15.00
CA LYS A 375 12.69 7.49 15.09
C LYS A 375 13.72 8.61 15.26
N SER A 376 14.81 8.32 15.97
CA SER A 376 15.93 9.25 16.26
C SER A 376 16.85 9.49 15.07
N SER A 377 16.83 8.59 14.08
CA SER A 377 17.46 8.76 12.78
C SER A 377 16.58 8.13 11.70
N CYS A 378 16.77 8.54 10.45
CA CYS A 378 16.01 8.12 9.27
C CYS A 378 16.95 7.50 8.22
N GLY A 379 16.41 6.68 7.31
CA GLY A 379 17.20 6.11 6.20
C GLY A 379 17.11 6.99 4.96
N ASP A 380 15.93 7.54 4.78
CA ASP A 380 15.49 8.38 3.69
C ASP A 380 14.49 9.41 4.23
N MET A 381 14.10 10.32 3.34
CA MET A 381 13.03 11.29 3.55
C MET A 381 11.82 10.95 2.68
N ASP A 382 10.76 10.44 3.29
CA ASP A 382 9.48 10.13 2.65
C ASP A 382 8.56 11.35 2.67
N ILE A 383 8.52 12.17 1.62
CA ILE A 383 7.72 13.40 1.60
C ILE A 383 6.39 13.17 0.88
N VAL A 384 5.30 13.35 1.63
CA VAL A 384 3.93 13.31 1.14
C VAL A 384 3.43 14.75 0.96
N ILE A 385 2.92 15.07 -0.22
CA ILE A 385 2.53 16.42 -0.60
C ILE A 385 1.06 16.42 -1.04
N THR A 386 0.31 17.45 -0.67
CA THR A 386 -1.05 17.66 -1.17
C THR A 386 -1.40 19.15 -1.15
N HIS A 387 -2.57 19.50 -1.70
CA HIS A 387 -3.13 20.84 -1.59
C HIS A 387 -4.61 20.76 -1.20
N ALA A 388 -5.06 21.66 -0.33
CA ALA A 388 -6.37 21.57 0.32
C ALA A 388 -7.57 21.59 -0.66
N ASP A 389 -7.43 22.29 -1.80
CA ASP A 389 -8.50 22.39 -2.81
C ASP A 389 -8.66 21.13 -3.69
N GLY A 390 -7.77 20.15 -3.55
CA GLY A 390 -7.76 18.91 -4.35
C GLY A 390 -7.45 19.08 -5.83
N LYS A 391 -7.06 20.28 -6.30
CA LYS A 391 -6.84 20.58 -7.73
C LYS A 391 -5.51 21.25 -8.02
N SER A 392 -5.08 22.21 -7.20
CA SER A 392 -3.87 23.01 -7.46
C SER A 392 -2.56 22.23 -7.35
N HIS A 393 -2.60 21.01 -6.81
CA HIS A 393 -1.46 20.09 -6.81
C HIS A 393 -1.05 19.63 -8.22
N ILE A 394 -1.93 19.72 -9.22
CA ILE A 394 -1.65 19.29 -10.60
C ILE A 394 -0.54 20.17 -11.20
N GLY A 395 0.53 19.53 -11.69
CA GLY A 395 1.69 20.22 -12.26
C GLY A 395 2.62 20.89 -11.23
N PHE A 396 2.40 20.65 -9.93
CA PHE A 396 3.28 21.14 -8.86
C PHE A 396 4.64 20.44 -8.87
N LEU A 397 4.68 19.10 -8.97
CA LEU A 397 5.91 18.33 -8.79
C LEU A 397 7.05 18.76 -9.74
N PRO A 398 6.84 18.98 -11.05
CA PRO A 398 7.90 19.45 -11.95
C PRO A 398 8.50 20.80 -11.55
N LYS A 399 7.67 21.75 -11.11
CA LYS A 399 8.14 23.07 -10.65
C LYS A 399 8.96 22.93 -9.38
N PHE A 400 8.49 22.11 -8.44
CA PHE A 400 9.16 21.86 -7.17
C PHE A 400 10.51 21.16 -7.35
N VAL A 401 10.57 20.08 -8.12
CA VAL A 401 11.81 19.36 -8.44
C VAL A 401 12.80 20.29 -9.15
N LYS A 402 12.36 21.08 -10.12
CA LYS A 402 13.21 22.06 -10.81
C LYS A 402 13.82 23.05 -9.82
N ARG A 403 13.00 23.68 -8.97
CA ARG A 403 13.45 24.68 -7.99
C ARG A 403 14.46 24.11 -6.99
N LEU A 404 14.27 22.86 -6.57
CA LEU A 404 15.18 22.17 -5.65
C LEU A 404 16.50 21.78 -6.32
N LYS A 405 16.49 21.45 -7.62
CA LYS A 405 17.71 21.22 -8.40
C LYS A 405 18.49 22.52 -8.64
N ASP A 406 17.80 23.61 -8.92
CA ASP A 406 18.42 24.93 -9.15
C ASP A 406 19.24 25.38 -7.93
N MET A 407 18.78 25.04 -6.72
CA MET A 407 19.53 25.28 -5.47
C MET A 407 20.42 24.12 -5.03
N LYS A 408 20.60 23.11 -5.89
CA LYS A 408 21.44 21.93 -5.64
C LYS A 408 21.03 21.12 -4.39
N PHE A 409 19.78 21.21 -3.98
CA PHE A 409 19.24 20.35 -2.91
C PHE A 409 18.99 18.94 -3.44
N LEU A 410 18.29 18.82 -4.58
CA LEU A 410 18.20 17.58 -5.33
C LEU A 410 19.40 17.47 -6.28
N ARG A 411 20.02 16.29 -6.31
CA ARG A 411 21.21 16.00 -7.12
C ARG A 411 20.83 15.09 -8.27
N GLU A 412 20.37 13.88 -7.95
CA GLU A 412 20.20 12.80 -8.94
C GLU A 412 18.76 12.29 -8.97
N ASP A 413 18.29 11.93 -10.17
CA ASP A 413 16.95 11.38 -10.38
C ASP A 413 17.01 9.86 -10.49
N LEU A 414 16.16 9.18 -9.73
CA LEU A 414 16.02 7.73 -9.79
C LEU A 414 14.71 7.31 -10.47
N VAL A 415 13.60 7.95 -10.11
CA VAL A 415 12.28 7.77 -10.73
C VAL A 415 11.61 9.13 -10.82
N PHE A 416 10.96 9.42 -11.95
CA PHE A 416 10.11 10.59 -12.08
C PHE A 416 8.92 10.24 -12.98
N SER A 417 7.73 10.21 -12.39
CA SER A 417 6.46 10.06 -13.11
C SER A 417 5.48 11.14 -12.68
N VAL A 418 4.88 11.82 -13.66
CA VAL A 418 3.74 12.72 -13.43
C VAL A 418 2.46 12.07 -13.95
N HIS A 419 1.37 12.33 -13.26
CA HIS A 419 0.06 11.84 -13.64
C HIS A 419 -0.49 12.56 -14.87
N SER A 420 -1.44 11.93 -15.54
CA SER A 420 -2.13 12.53 -16.69
C SER A 420 -3.03 13.69 -16.26
N THR A 421 -2.89 14.83 -16.92
CA THR A 421 -3.80 15.98 -16.75
C THR A 421 -5.22 15.69 -17.24
N GLU A 422 -5.43 14.59 -17.97
CA GLU A 422 -6.72 14.15 -18.49
C GLU A 422 -7.51 13.30 -17.47
N GLY A 423 -6.94 13.02 -16.29
CA GLY A 423 -7.62 12.30 -15.20
C GLY A 423 -7.80 10.80 -15.46
N THR A 424 -6.91 10.20 -16.26
CA THR A 424 -6.99 8.79 -16.67
C THR A 424 -6.32 7.82 -15.70
N ASP A 425 -5.68 8.33 -14.65
CA ASP A 425 -4.97 7.57 -13.62
C ASP A 425 -5.37 8.03 -12.21
N SER A 426 -4.62 7.62 -11.17
CA SER A 426 -4.90 7.96 -9.79
C SER A 426 -4.61 9.42 -9.40
N GLY A 427 -4.06 10.25 -10.31
CA GLY A 427 -3.69 11.64 -10.02
C GLY A 427 -2.45 11.80 -9.14
N VAL A 428 -1.63 10.75 -9.00
CA VAL A 428 -0.50 10.74 -8.06
C VAL A 428 0.83 10.95 -8.79
N ASP A 429 1.51 12.06 -8.50
CA ASP A 429 2.88 12.25 -8.99
C ASP A 429 3.89 11.53 -8.07
N THR A 430 4.97 11.03 -8.66
CA THR A 430 6.05 10.34 -7.94
C THR A 430 7.41 10.82 -8.40
N TYR A 431 8.27 11.19 -7.46
CA TYR A 431 9.69 11.45 -7.69
C TYR A 431 10.53 10.73 -6.65
N PHE A 432 11.47 9.91 -7.07
CA PHE A 432 12.49 9.32 -6.21
C PHE A 432 13.84 9.82 -6.67
N GLY A 433 14.64 10.32 -5.74
CA GLY A 433 15.94 10.90 -6.05
C GLY A 433 16.95 10.80 -4.92
N LEU A 434 18.04 11.53 -5.11
CA LEU A 434 19.09 11.75 -4.12
C LEU A 434 19.18 13.25 -3.81
N CYS A 435 19.07 13.61 -2.53
CA CYS A 435 19.29 14.96 -2.04
C CYS A 435 20.60 15.07 -1.27
N THR A 436 20.98 16.30 -0.95
CA THR A 436 22.06 16.62 -0.02
C THR A 436 21.52 17.57 1.04
N TYR A 437 21.95 17.38 2.28
CA TYR A 437 21.81 18.42 3.29
C TYR A 437 22.49 19.71 2.78
N PRO A 438 21.87 20.90 2.88
CA PRO A 438 22.43 22.14 2.34
C PRO A 438 23.90 22.37 2.74
N GLY A 439 24.76 22.62 1.75
CA GLY A 439 26.20 22.84 1.98
C GLY A 439 27.04 21.57 2.16
N ARG A 440 26.46 20.37 2.03
CA ARG A 440 27.17 19.09 2.05
C ARG A 440 27.09 18.38 0.70
N GLU A 441 27.93 17.37 0.53
CA GLU A 441 27.98 16.54 -0.69
C GLU A 441 27.45 15.12 -0.47
N LEU A 442 27.23 14.66 0.76
CA LEU A 442 26.74 13.31 1.03
C LEU A 442 25.32 13.13 0.48
N ARG A 443 25.11 12.10 -0.34
CA ARG A 443 23.79 11.81 -0.93
C ARG A 443 22.90 11.08 0.07
N HIS A 444 21.68 11.56 0.24
CA HIS A 444 20.62 10.87 0.96
C HIS A 444 19.44 10.59 0.05
N ARG A 445 18.71 9.52 0.31
CA ARG A 445 17.49 9.20 -0.44
C ARG A 445 16.36 10.12 -0.03
N ILE A 446 15.61 10.58 -1.03
CA ILE A 446 14.40 11.36 -0.85
C ILE A 446 13.34 10.92 -1.85
N ASP A 447 12.12 10.78 -1.36
CA ASP A 447 10.97 10.31 -2.11
C ASP A 447 9.83 11.30 -1.96
N PHE A 448 9.28 11.75 -3.08
CA PHE A 448 8.14 12.65 -3.15
C PHE A 448 6.94 11.91 -3.72
N LYS A 449 5.81 12.08 -3.07
CA LYS A 449 4.51 11.67 -3.58
C LYS A 449 3.52 12.80 -3.45
N VAL A 450 2.96 13.23 -4.56
CA VAL A 450 1.94 14.28 -4.58
C VAL A 450 0.58 13.61 -4.76
N TYR A 451 -0.31 13.78 -3.79
CA TYR A 451 -1.64 13.19 -3.79
C TYR A 451 -2.73 14.25 -3.98
N PRO A 452 -3.80 13.95 -4.75
CA PRO A 452 -5.07 14.63 -4.66
C PRO A 452 -5.59 14.58 -3.22
N ARG A 453 -6.33 15.62 -2.81
CA ARG A 453 -6.77 15.78 -1.42
C ARG A 453 -7.65 14.63 -0.94
N ASP A 454 -8.49 14.09 -1.80
CA ASP A 454 -9.48 13.06 -1.46
C ASP A 454 -8.89 11.66 -1.26
N ILE A 455 -7.64 11.44 -1.71
CA ILE A 455 -6.91 10.19 -1.47
C ILE A 455 -5.67 10.36 -0.58
N TYR A 456 -5.38 11.61 -0.16
CA TYR A 456 -4.22 11.96 0.67
C TYR A 456 -4.13 11.14 1.96
N ALA A 457 -5.25 10.83 2.62
CA ALA A 457 -5.25 10.05 3.85
C ALA A 457 -4.67 8.64 3.65
N PHE A 458 -4.98 7.98 2.52
CA PHE A 458 -4.44 6.65 2.21
C PHE A 458 -2.95 6.70 1.90
N GLY A 459 -2.52 7.72 1.14
CA GLY A 459 -1.12 8.02 0.88
C GLY A 459 -0.36 8.24 2.19
N LEU A 460 -0.88 9.09 3.08
CA LEU A 460 -0.22 9.39 4.34
C LEU A 460 -0.09 8.15 5.24
N ILE A 461 -1.09 7.27 5.30
CA ILE A 461 -0.97 5.99 6.01
C ILE A 461 0.15 5.14 5.40
N ALA A 462 0.11 4.94 4.08
CA ALA A 462 1.05 4.08 3.38
C ALA A 462 2.50 4.57 3.56
N TRP A 463 2.72 5.87 3.42
CA TRP A 463 4.04 6.49 3.50
C TRP A 463 4.47 6.79 4.92
N THR A 464 3.56 6.80 5.91
CA THR A 464 3.95 6.77 7.33
C THR A 464 4.40 5.37 7.75
N GLY A 465 3.74 4.32 7.28
CA GLY A 465 4.04 2.93 7.65
C GLY A 465 3.86 2.62 9.15
N ASN A 466 4.53 1.60 9.71
CA ASN A 466 5.53 0.75 9.05
C ASN A 466 4.92 -0.26 8.04
N ASP A 467 5.79 -1.01 7.37
CA ASP A 467 5.44 -2.04 6.38
C ASP A 467 4.47 -3.09 6.95
N VAL A 468 4.59 -3.41 8.23
CA VAL A 468 3.73 -4.39 8.91
C VAL A 468 2.36 -3.87 9.22
N LEU A 469 2.25 -2.65 9.73
CA LEU A 469 0.95 -2.02 9.91
C LEU A 469 0.22 -1.93 8.56
N ASN A 470 0.90 -1.42 7.53
CA ASN A 470 0.34 -1.35 6.17
C ASN A 470 -0.18 -2.71 5.71
N ARG A 471 0.62 -3.78 5.86
CA ARG A 471 0.20 -5.13 5.48
C ARG A 471 -0.99 -5.64 6.32
N ARG A 472 -1.05 -5.34 7.63
CA ARG A 472 -2.17 -5.71 8.49
C ARG A 472 -3.46 -5.00 8.06
N LEU A 473 -3.38 -3.69 7.79
CA LEU A 473 -4.53 -2.91 7.31
C LEU A 473 -5.03 -3.44 5.97
N ARG A 474 -4.13 -3.82 5.05
CA ARG A 474 -4.50 -4.46 3.78
C ARG A 474 -5.20 -5.81 3.96
N LEU A 475 -4.67 -6.69 4.81
CA LEU A 475 -5.31 -7.98 5.10
C LEU A 475 -6.69 -7.81 5.78
N LEU A 476 -6.83 -6.80 6.64
CA LEU A 476 -8.09 -6.48 7.28
C LEU A 476 -9.11 -5.95 6.26
N ALA A 477 -8.68 -5.05 5.37
CA ALA A 477 -9.49 -4.60 4.24
C ALA A 477 -9.97 -5.80 3.39
N GLU A 478 -9.05 -6.71 3.03
CA GLU A 478 -9.37 -7.92 2.25
C GLU A 478 -10.37 -8.84 2.96
N SER A 479 -10.26 -8.98 4.28
CA SER A 479 -11.22 -9.75 5.08
C SER A 479 -12.62 -9.15 5.09
N LYS A 480 -12.72 -7.84 4.87
CA LYS A 480 -13.98 -7.07 4.76
C LYS A 480 -14.46 -6.89 3.32
N GLY A 481 -13.83 -7.55 2.35
CA GLY A 481 -14.21 -7.43 0.93
C GLY A 481 -13.69 -6.16 0.25
N PHE A 482 -12.61 -5.57 0.74
CA PHE A 482 -11.97 -4.39 0.15
C PHE A 482 -10.51 -4.65 -0.24
N HIS A 483 -9.99 -3.84 -1.16
CA HIS A 483 -8.59 -3.73 -1.51
C HIS A 483 -8.09 -2.34 -1.08
N LEU A 484 -7.09 -2.32 -0.20
CA LEU A 484 -6.48 -1.07 0.29
C LEU A 484 -5.11 -0.90 -0.37
N ASP A 485 -4.87 0.27 -0.95
CA ASP A 485 -3.54 0.72 -1.38
C ASP A 485 -3.32 2.19 -0.99
N ASP A 486 -2.22 2.79 -1.44
CA ASP A 486 -1.89 4.19 -1.15
C ASP A 486 -2.77 5.19 -1.92
N THR A 487 -3.62 4.72 -2.84
CA THR A 487 -4.53 5.52 -3.65
C THR A 487 -5.99 5.38 -3.24
N GLY A 488 -6.31 4.53 -2.26
CA GLY A 488 -7.68 4.38 -1.81
C GLY A 488 -8.04 3.03 -1.21
N LEU A 489 -9.34 2.90 -0.90
CA LEU A 489 -9.97 1.68 -0.44
C LEU A 489 -11.12 1.31 -1.38
N PHE A 490 -10.93 0.22 -2.12
CA PHE A 490 -11.79 -0.16 -3.24
C PHE A 490 -12.54 -1.45 -2.90
N PRO A 491 -13.79 -1.65 -3.33
CA PRO A 491 -14.42 -2.96 -3.25
C PRO A 491 -13.55 -4.01 -3.96
N ALA A 492 -13.33 -5.15 -3.32
CA ALA A 492 -12.64 -6.28 -3.92
C ALA A 492 -13.65 -7.03 -4.79
N THR A 493 -13.57 -6.87 -6.11
CA THR A 493 -14.41 -7.60 -7.06
C THR A 493 -13.77 -8.93 -7.43
N HIS A 494 -14.55 -9.93 -7.80
CA HIS A 494 -14.00 -11.17 -8.34
C HIS A 494 -13.69 -10.99 -9.82
N GLY A 495 -12.42 -11.06 -10.20
CA GLY A 495 -12.01 -11.12 -11.60
C GLY A 495 -12.20 -12.51 -12.18
N ALA A 496 -12.28 -12.59 -13.52
CA ALA A 496 -12.27 -13.86 -14.25
C ALA A 496 -11.00 -14.67 -13.87
N GLY A 497 -11.19 -15.86 -13.31
CA GLY A 497 -10.10 -16.74 -12.84
C GLY A 497 -9.84 -16.76 -11.33
N GLY A 498 -10.72 -16.17 -10.51
CA GLY A 498 -10.64 -16.30 -9.04
C GLY A 498 -9.62 -15.39 -8.36
N LYS A 499 -8.90 -14.54 -9.11
CA LYS A 499 -8.13 -13.42 -8.56
C LYS A 499 -9.07 -12.27 -8.23
N ARG A 500 -8.95 -11.71 -7.03
CA ARG A 500 -9.65 -10.47 -6.64
C ARG A 500 -9.07 -9.29 -7.43
N THR A 501 -9.93 -8.50 -8.05
CA THR A 501 -9.61 -7.30 -8.80
C THR A 501 -10.05 -6.06 -8.02
N LYS A 502 -9.34 -4.95 -8.22
CA LYS A 502 -9.66 -3.65 -7.63
C LYS A 502 -10.91 -3.07 -8.31
N GLY A 503 -11.95 -2.79 -7.54
CA GLY A 503 -13.13 -2.06 -8.03
C GLY A 503 -12.77 -0.64 -8.49
N SER A 504 -13.62 -0.04 -9.34
CA SER A 504 -13.37 1.28 -9.90
C SER A 504 -13.66 2.43 -8.94
N ALA A 505 -14.64 2.27 -8.04
CA ALA A 505 -15.00 3.29 -7.05
C ALA A 505 -14.21 3.09 -5.75
N SER A 506 -13.51 4.14 -5.31
CA SER A 506 -12.89 4.19 -3.98
C SER A 506 -13.84 4.77 -2.95
N LEU A 507 -13.80 4.25 -1.73
CA LEU A 507 -14.36 4.94 -0.57
C LEU A 507 -13.55 6.20 -0.29
N LYS A 508 -14.23 7.28 0.14
CA LYS A 508 -13.60 8.56 0.44
C LYS A 508 -13.46 8.75 1.94
N PHE A 509 -12.25 9.08 2.37
CA PHE A 509 -11.92 9.42 3.75
C PHE A 509 -10.98 10.62 3.77
N ASP A 510 -11.32 11.63 4.57
CA ASP A 510 -10.56 12.88 4.67
C ASP A 510 -9.36 12.76 5.64
N THR A 511 -9.41 11.77 6.53
CA THR A 511 -8.43 11.60 7.61
C THR A 511 -7.96 10.15 7.71
N GLU A 512 -6.73 9.96 8.19
CA GLU A 512 -6.20 8.62 8.49
C GLU A 512 -7.11 7.88 9.48
N LYS A 513 -7.64 8.58 10.49
CA LYS A 513 -8.47 7.99 11.54
C LYS A 513 -9.75 7.35 10.98
N GLN A 514 -10.41 7.99 10.02
CA GLN A 514 -11.60 7.41 9.37
C GLN A 514 -11.29 6.09 8.65
N VAL A 515 -10.10 5.95 8.05
CA VAL A 515 -9.66 4.69 7.43
C VAL A 515 -9.51 3.60 8.50
N PHE A 516 -8.88 3.92 9.62
CA PHE A 516 -8.72 2.99 10.75
C PHE A 516 -10.07 2.56 11.34
N ASP A 517 -10.96 3.53 11.60
CA ASP A 517 -12.29 3.30 12.13
C ASP A 517 -13.11 2.39 11.20
N PHE A 518 -13.09 2.63 9.88
CA PHE A 518 -13.77 1.79 8.89
C PHE A 518 -13.26 0.35 8.89
N LEU A 519 -11.95 0.18 8.94
CA LEU A 519 -11.32 -1.13 9.00
C LEU A 519 -11.58 -1.82 10.35
N GLY A 520 -12.05 -1.11 11.37
CA GLY A 520 -12.22 -1.64 12.73
C GLY A 520 -10.87 -1.94 13.38
N PHE A 521 -9.84 -1.18 13.01
CA PHE A 521 -8.51 -1.26 13.62
C PHE A 521 -8.34 -0.09 14.61
N PRO A 522 -7.86 -0.34 15.84
CA PRO A 522 -7.63 0.74 16.80
C PRO A 522 -6.74 1.84 16.22
N TRP A 523 -7.14 3.10 16.39
CA TRP A 523 -6.31 4.24 15.99
C TRP A 523 -4.94 4.14 16.68
N LEU A 524 -3.88 4.33 15.88
CA LEU A 524 -2.51 4.41 16.36
C LEU A 524 -1.92 5.75 15.91
N GLU A 525 -1.45 6.53 16.88
CA GLU A 525 -0.65 7.70 16.59
C GLU A 525 0.62 7.30 15.82
N PRO A 526 1.17 8.16 14.94
CA PRO A 526 2.30 7.77 14.10
C PRO A 526 3.48 7.14 14.86
N ASN A 527 3.82 7.62 16.05
CA ASN A 527 4.88 7.09 16.91
C ASN A 527 4.58 5.67 17.47
N GLU A 528 3.30 5.28 17.55
CA GLU A 528 2.84 3.96 17.99
C GLU A 528 2.84 2.93 16.84
N ARG A 529 3.03 3.36 15.59
CA ARG A 529 3.03 2.50 14.38
C ARG A 529 4.34 1.74 14.15
N ASN A 530 5.24 1.71 15.15
CA ASN A 530 6.45 0.90 15.14
C ASN A 530 6.15 -0.52 15.64
N LEU A 531 5.32 -1.25 14.86
CA LEU A 531 4.74 -2.55 15.21
C LEU A 531 5.63 -3.75 14.90
#